data_AF-A0A849IGV1-F1
#
_entry.id   AF-A0A849IGV1-F1
#
_cell.length_a   1.000
_cell.length_b   1.000
_cell.length_c   1.000
_cell.angle_alpha   90.00
_cell.angle_beta   90.00
_cell.angle_gamma   90.00
#
_symmetry.space_group_name_H-M   'P 1'
#
loop_
_entity.id
_entity.type
_entity.pdbx_description
1 polymer ?
#
loop_
_entity_poly.entity_id
_entity_poly.type
_entity_poly.pdbx_seq_one_letter_code
_entity_poly.pdbx_strand_id
1 'polypeptide(L)'
;MIDDARLAGILREELDLSRGFLSLLKEEEAALVAGDSERLTEIVRRKSETIGRIAPLAEERNRMVANSAIVAWLNRHADSMEHWKELIHLSGLIRASNDTNGAIIDTRLRSTQQALSVLQNLAGRTTSLYGPDGHSSVSSGRYDIDRA
;
A
#
# COMPACT_ATOMS: atom_id res chain seq x y z
N MET A 1 7.49 -28.34 28.51
CA MET A 1 8.59 -28.80 27.65
C MET A 1 8.32 -28.22 26.27
N ILE A 2 9.28 -27.49 25.68
CA ILE A 2 9.10 -26.91 24.35
C ILE A 2 9.13 -28.07 23.34
N ASP A 3 8.15 -28.12 22.45
CA ASP A 3 8.17 -29.04 21.31
C ASP A 3 9.07 -28.44 20.22
N ASP A 4 10.34 -28.86 20.23
CA ASP A 4 11.38 -28.32 19.35
C ASP A 4 11.03 -28.55 17.86
N ALA A 5 10.41 -29.69 17.53
CA ALA A 5 10.03 -30.01 16.16
C ALA A 5 8.88 -29.12 15.66
N ARG A 6 7.88 -28.87 16.50
CA ARG A 6 6.77 -27.97 16.17
C ARG A 6 7.25 -26.52 16.02
N LEU A 7 8.11 -26.04 16.93
CA LEU A 7 8.63 -24.66 16.87
C LEU A 7 9.50 -24.44 15.62
N ALA A 8 10.36 -25.39 15.27
CA ALA A 8 11.12 -25.34 14.02
C ALA A 8 10.21 -25.36 12.78
N GLY A 9 9.12 -26.13 12.81
CA GLY A 9 8.11 -26.17 11.76
C GLY A 9 7.40 -24.83 11.57
N ILE A 10 6.97 -24.20 12.67
CA ILE A 10 6.33 -22.88 12.63
C ILE A 10 7.26 -21.83 12.01
N LEU A 11 8.53 -21.80 12.42
CA LEU A 11 9.51 -20.85 11.87
C LEU A 11 9.72 -21.01 10.37
N ARG A 12 9.73 -22.26 9.88
CA ARG A 12 9.83 -22.54 8.44
C ARG A 12 8.58 -22.07 7.69
N GLU A 13 7.40 -22.34 8.23
CA GLU A 13 6.14 -21.92 7.62
C GLU A 13 5.99 -20.39 7.61
N GLU A 14 6.35 -19.71 8.71
CA GLU A 14 6.41 -18.24 8.77
C GLU A 14 7.37 -17.68 7.72
N LEU A 15 8.53 -18.31 7.52
CA LEU A 15 9.51 -17.89 6.52
C LEU A 15 8.96 -18.00 5.10
N ASP A 16 8.41 -19.16 4.74
CA ASP A 16 7.87 -19.40 3.39
C ASP A 16 6.69 -18.48 3.06
N LEU A 17 5.79 -18.26 4.03
CA LEU A 17 4.70 -17.31 3.90
C LEU A 17 5.20 -15.87 3.76
N SER A 18 6.23 -15.49 4.51
CA SER A 18 6.82 -14.15 4.44
C SER A 18 7.50 -13.89 3.09
N ARG A 19 8.18 -14.90 2.51
CA ARG A 19 8.73 -14.82 1.14
C ARG A 19 7.61 -14.64 0.10
N GLY A 20 6.53 -15.41 0.22
CA GLY A 20 5.35 -15.29 -0.64
C GLY A 20 4.69 -13.92 -0.52
N PHE A 21 4.57 -13.40 0.71
CA PHE A 21 4.02 -12.07 0.96
C PHE A 21 4.88 -10.95 0.37
N LEU A 22 6.21 -11.05 0.47
CA LEU A 22 7.11 -10.10 -0.18
C LEU A 22 6.98 -10.13 -1.70
N SER A 23 6.86 -11.31 -2.31
CA SER A 23 6.59 -11.43 -3.76
C SER A 23 5.29 -10.73 -4.14
N LEU A 24 4.25 -10.91 -3.33
CA LEU A 24 2.94 -10.29 -3.56
C LEU A 24 2.99 -8.75 -3.42
N LEU A 25 3.78 -8.22 -2.50
CA LEU A 25 4.01 -6.77 -2.38
C LEU A 25 4.74 -6.18 -3.60
N LYS A 26 5.67 -6.93 -4.19
CA LYS A 26 6.33 -6.54 -5.45
C LYS A 26 5.38 -6.60 -6.65
N GLU A 27 4.50 -7.61 -6.69
CA GLU A 27 3.42 -7.67 -7.69
C GLU A 27 2.47 -6.47 -7.54
N GLU A 28 2.16 -6.07 -6.31
CA GLU A 28 1.35 -4.89 -6.00
C GLU A 28 2.04 -3.62 -6.48
N GLU A 29 3.33 -3.46 -6.19
CA GLU A 29 4.13 -2.31 -6.64
C GLU A 29 4.05 -2.18 -8.17
N ALA A 30 4.25 -3.28 -8.90
CA ALA A 30 4.16 -3.29 -10.36
C ALA A 30 2.75 -2.95 -10.88
N ALA A 31 1.70 -3.49 -10.26
CA ALA A 31 0.32 -3.18 -10.61
C ALA A 31 -0.05 -1.72 -10.28
N LEU A 32 0.45 -1.19 -9.17
CA LEU A 32 0.32 0.22 -8.78
C LEU A 32 1.06 1.12 -9.76
N VAL A 33 2.23 0.74 -10.28
CA VAL A 33 2.92 1.51 -11.32
C VAL A 33 2.16 1.45 -12.66
N ALA A 34 1.63 0.29 -13.03
CA ALA A 34 0.85 0.12 -14.27
C ALA A 34 -0.54 0.78 -14.21
N GLY A 35 -1.11 0.97 -13.02
CA GLY A 35 -2.49 1.46 -12.86
C GLY A 35 -3.56 0.40 -13.12
N ASP A 36 -3.22 -0.88 -12.93
CA ASP A 36 -4.10 -2.02 -13.19
C ASP A 36 -5.02 -2.29 -11.98
N SER A 37 -6.21 -1.69 -11.98
CA SER A 37 -7.18 -1.77 -10.88
C SER A 37 -7.78 -3.17 -10.67
N GLU A 38 -7.95 -3.94 -11.74
CA GLU A 38 -8.46 -5.31 -11.67
C GLU A 38 -7.46 -6.21 -10.94
N ARG A 39 -6.19 -6.13 -11.34
CA ARG A 39 -5.10 -6.87 -10.70
C ARG A 39 -4.88 -6.46 -9.24
N LEU A 40 -5.02 -5.17 -8.92
CA LEU A 40 -4.93 -4.69 -7.53
C LEU A 40 -6.00 -5.32 -6.62
N THR A 41 -7.22 -5.52 -7.13
CA THR A 41 -8.31 -6.12 -6.34
C THR A 41 -7.97 -7.57 -5.96
N GLU A 42 -7.46 -8.36 -6.90
CA GLU A 42 -7.04 -9.74 -6.63
C GLU A 42 -5.82 -9.80 -5.68
N ILE A 43 -4.88 -8.87 -5.83
CA ILE A 43 -3.71 -8.76 -4.95
C ILE A 43 -4.13 -8.47 -3.51
N VAL A 44 -5.07 -7.54 -3.28
CA VAL A 44 -5.58 -7.22 -1.94
C VAL A 44 -6.23 -8.43 -1.26
N ARG A 45 -6.99 -9.23 -2.03
CA ARG A 45 -7.58 -10.48 -1.55
C ARG A 45 -6.50 -11.47 -1.10
N ARG A 46 -5.50 -11.73 -1.96
CA ARG A 46 -4.36 -12.62 -1.67
C ARG A 46 -3.53 -12.14 -0.47
N LYS A 47 -3.36 -10.82 -0.31
CA LYS A 47 -2.64 -10.23 0.84
C LYS A 47 -3.38 -10.53 2.14
N SER A 48 -4.69 -10.32 2.16
CA SER A 48 -5.54 -10.58 3.33
C SER A 48 -5.51 -12.05 3.74
N GLU A 49 -5.59 -12.97 2.77
CA GLU A 49 -5.48 -14.40 3.00
C GLU A 49 -4.10 -14.79 3.57
N THR A 50 -3.02 -14.24 3.02
CA THR A 50 -1.65 -14.53 3.46
C THR A 50 -1.40 -14.00 4.88
N ILE A 51 -1.84 -12.78 5.19
CA ILE A 51 -1.75 -12.20 6.55
C ILE A 51 -2.55 -13.05 7.55
N GLY A 52 -3.73 -13.52 7.16
CA GLY A 52 -4.55 -14.42 7.97
C GLY A 52 -3.88 -15.75 8.30
N ARG A 53 -2.87 -16.18 7.53
CA ARG A 53 -2.06 -17.37 7.81
C ARG A 53 -0.82 -17.08 8.65
N ILE A 54 -0.18 -15.92 8.46
CA ILE A 54 1.03 -15.54 9.22
C ILE A 54 0.66 -15.21 10.68
N ALA A 55 -0.42 -14.47 10.92
CA ALA A 55 -0.84 -14.05 12.26
C ALA A 55 -0.98 -15.20 13.28
N PRO A 56 -1.73 -16.30 12.98
CA PRO A 56 -1.88 -17.40 13.93
C PRO A 56 -0.57 -18.15 14.20
N LEU A 57 0.34 -18.23 13.21
CA LEU A 57 1.65 -18.86 13.40
C LEU A 57 2.53 -18.04 14.35
N ALA A 58 2.53 -16.72 14.21
CA ALA A 58 3.24 -15.82 15.12
C ALA A 58 2.69 -15.90 16.55
N GLU A 59 1.37 -16.00 16.71
CA GLU A 59 0.73 -16.21 18.01
C GLU A 59 1.08 -17.57 18.61
N GLU A 60 1.08 -18.63 17.80
CA GLU A 60 1.48 -19.97 18.25
C GLU A 60 2.94 -20.01 18.69
N ARG A 61 3.85 -19.41 17.92
CA ARG A 61 5.26 -19.25 18.32
C ARG A 61 5.37 -18.55 19.67
N ASN A 62 4.70 -17.41 19.85
CA ASN A 62 4.75 -16.63 21.08
C ASN A 62 4.15 -17.37 22.29
N ARG A 63 3.20 -18.29 22.08
CA ARG A 63 2.67 -19.19 23.12
C ARG A 63 3.66 -20.30 23.48
N MET A 64 4.39 -20.83 22.51
CA MET A 64 5.36 -21.91 22.72
C MET A 64 6.66 -21.44 23.37
N VAL A 65 7.13 -20.25 23.00
CA VAL A 65 8.38 -19.70 23.52
C VAL A 65 8.23 -18.19 23.74
N ALA A 66 8.59 -17.76 24.95
CA ALA A 66 8.66 -16.33 25.24
C ALA A 66 9.73 -15.68 24.36
N ASN A 67 9.50 -14.44 23.93
CA ASN A 67 10.45 -13.69 23.09
C ASN A 67 11.85 -13.59 23.71
N SER A 68 11.97 -13.55 25.04
CA SER A 68 13.27 -13.55 25.73
C SER A 68 13.99 -14.90 25.69
N ALA A 69 13.25 -16.00 25.55
CA ALA A 69 13.76 -17.36 25.57
C ALA A 69 14.04 -17.92 24.15
N ILE A 70 13.51 -17.30 23.10
CA ILE A 70 13.68 -17.79 21.72
C ILE A 70 15.15 -17.79 21.29
N VAL A 71 15.93 -16.78 21.69
CA VAL A 71 17.36 -16.70 21.34
C VAL A 71 18.14 -17.87 21.95
N ALA A 72 17.86 -18.23 23.20
CA ALA A 72 18.49 -19.36 23.85
C ALA A 72 18.12 -20.70 23.19
N TRP A 73 16.89 -20.81 22.67
CA TRP A 73 16.45 -21.97 21.89
C TRP A 73 17.12 -22.04 20.51
N LEU A 74 17.19 -20.91 19.80
CA LEU A 74 17.84 -20.80 18.48
C LEU A 74 19.34 -21.12 18.54
N ASN A 75 20.03 -20.74 19.63
CA ASN A 75 21.44 -21.09 19.84
C ASN A 75 21.70 -22.61 19.86
N ARG A 76 20.67 -23.43 20.10
CA ARG A 76 20.77 -24.90 20.07
C ARG A 76 20.31 -25.50 18.74
N HIS A 77 19.76 -24.70 17.83
CA HIS A 77 19.15 -25.12 16.57
C HIS A 77 19.65 -24.23 15.42
N ALA A 78 20.82 -24.56 14.87
CA ALA A 78 21.49 -23.75 13.84
C ALA A 78 20.60 -23.48 12.62
N ASP A 79 19.90 -24.49 12.11
CA ASP A 79 18.98 -24.32 10.98
C ASP A 79 17.89 -23.29 11.32
N SER A 80 17.22 -23.43 12.46
CA SER A 80 16.18 -22.49 12.88
C SER A 80 16.72 -21.08 13.15
N MET A 81 17.97 -20.94 13.58
CA MET A 81 18.63 -19.65 13.69
C MET A 81 18.75 -18.95 12.33
N GLU A 82 19.13 -19.67 11.28
CA GLU A 82 19.21 -19.10 9.93
C GLU A 82 17.82 -18.70 9.41
N HIS A 83 16.80 -19.54 9.62
CA HIS A 83 15.41 -19.20 9.28
C HIS A 83 14.94 -17.94 10.03
N TRP A 84 15.29 -17.79 11.30
CA TRP A 84 14.94 -16.63 12.12
C TRP A 84 15.63 -15.34 11.63
N LYS A 85 16.93 -15.40 11.30
CA LYS A 85 17.66 -14.26 10.74
C LYS A 85 17.04 -13.82 9.42
N GLU A 86 16.69 -14.78 8.56
CA GLU A 86 16.04 -14.49 7.29
C GLU A 86 14.65 -13.89 7.50
N LEU A 87 13.87 -14.39 8.46
CA LEU A 87 12.55 -13.83 8.80
C LEU A 87 12.65 -12.37 9.26
N ILE A 88 13.65 -12.02 10.08
CA ILE A 88 13.92 -10.63 10.48
C ILE A 88 14.28 -9.78 9.25
N HIS A 89 15.15 -10.30 8.37
CA HIS A 89 15.54 -9.60 7.14
C HIS A 89 14.34 -9.35 6.22
N LEU A 90 13.53 -10.38 5.96
CA LEU A 90 12.31 -10.29 5.16
C LEU A 90 11.31 -9.31 5.76
N SER A 91 11.16 -9.27 7.08
CA SER A 91 10.28 -8.30 7.75
C SER A 91 10.68 -6.85 7.46
N GLY A 92 11.99 -6.59 7.37
CA GLY A 92 12.52 -5.29 6.92
C GLY A 92 12.17 -4.98 5.47
N LEU A 93 12.34 -5.94 4.56
CA LEU A 93 11.99 -5.78 3.14
C LEU A 93 10.49 -5.59 2.92
N ILE A 94 9.66 -6.35 3.64
CA ILE A 94 8.20 -6.24 3.63
C ILE A 94 7.77 -4.83 4.05
N ARG A 95 8.35 -4.30 5.13
CA ARG A 95 8.08 -2.93 5.57
C ARG A 95 8.47 -1.91 4.50
N ALA A 96 9.68 -2.00 3.96
CA ALA A 96 10.14 -1.09 2.92
C ALA A 96 9.25 -1.12 1.67
N SER A 97 8.83 -2.30 1.22
CA SER A 97 7.93 -2.44 0.07
C SER A 97 6.54 -1.89 0.35
N ASN A 98 6.01 -2.11 1.57
CA ASN A 98 4.74 -1.52 1.97
C ASN A 98 4.78 0.02 2.01
N ASP A 99 5.89 0.60 2.49
CA ASP A 99 6.10 2.05 2.51
C ASP A 99 6.16 2.62 1.07
N THR A 100 6.86 1.94 0.16
CA THR A 100 6.89 2.28 -1.27
C THR A 100 5.49 2.25 -1.89
N ASN A 101 4.74 1.17 -1.64
CA ASN A 101 3.38 1.03 -2.17
C ASN A 101 2.45 2.13 -1.64
N GLY A 102 2.56 2.48 -0.36
CA GLY A 102 1.86 3.61 0.25
C GLY A 102 2.19 4.95 -0.45
N ALA A 103 3.46 5.21 -0.72
CA ALA A 103 3.88 6.43 -1.41
C ALA A 103 3.36 6.53 -2.86
N ILE A 104 3.28 5.41 -3.57
CA ILE A 104 2.69 5.36 -4.93
C ILE A 104 1.19 5.67 -4.87
N ILE A 105 0.46 5.06 -3.94
CA ILE A 105 -0.98 5.29 -3.73
C ILE A 105 -1.24 6.77 -3.43
N ASP A 106 -0.50 7.35 -2.49
CA ASP A 106 -0.61 8.76 -2.11
C ASP A 106 -0.36 9.70 -3.29
N THR A 107 0.65 9.39 -4.11
CA THR A 107 0.99 10.19 -5.29
C THR A 107 -0.12 10.13 -6.34
N ARG A 108 -0.69 8.95 -6.60
CA ARG A 108 -1.83 8.79 -7.50
C ARG A 108 -3.06 9.53 -7.00
N LEU A 109 -3.38 9.44 -5.71
CA LEU A 109 -4.52 10.14 -5.12
C LEU A 109 -4.40 11.65 -5.30
N ARG A 110 -3.22 12.23 -5.01
CA ARG A 110 -2.95 13.66 -5.23
C ARG A 110 -3.12 14.05 -6.69
N SER A 111 -2.58 13.28 -7.63
CA SER A 111 -2.71 13.55 -9.07
C SER A 111 -4.17 13.52 -9.52
N THR A 112 -4.97 12.56 -9.04
CA THR A 112 -6.39 12.45 -9.37
C THR A 112 -7.19 13.62 -8.78
N GLN A 113 -6.92 14.02 -7.55
CA GLN A 113 -7.56 15.18 -6.90
C GLN A 113 -7.22 16.49 -7.62
N GLN A 114 -5.98 16.66 -8.07
CA GLN A 114 -5.55 17.81 -8.87
C GLN A 114 -6.25 17.83 -10.24
N ALA A 115 -6.29 16.70 -10.94
CA ALA A 115 -6.98 16.58 -12.22
C ALA A 115 -8.48 16.89 -12.07
N LEU A 116 -9.14 16.32 -11.04
CA LEU A 116 -10.54 16.60 -10.75
C LEU A 116 -10.76 18.09 -10.43
N SER A 117 -9.88 18.70 -9.64
CA SER A 117 -9.93 20.13 -9.32
C SER A 117 -9.79 20.99 -10.57
N VAL A 118 -8.89 20.64 -11.50
CA VAL A 118 -8.76 21.34 -12.79
C VAL A 118 -10.04 21.20 -13.61
N LEU A 119 -10.58 19.99 -13.73
CA LEU A 119 -11.83 19.73 -14.47
C LEU A 119 -13.01 20.50 -13.86
N GLN A 120 -13.15 20.51 -12.53
CA GLN A 120 -14.18 21.25 -11.81
C GLN A 120 -14.04 22.77 -11.99
N ASN A 121 -12.81 23.30 -11.91
CA ASN A 121 -12.55 24.72 -12.16
C ASN A 121 -12.87 25.12 -13.60
N LEU A 122 -12.54 24.27 -14.58
CA LEU A 122 -12.89 24.49 -15.99
C LEU A 122 -14.41 24.44 -16.20
N ALA A 123 -15.10 23.45 -15.63
CA ALA A 123 -16.56 23.34 -15.68
C ALA A 123 -17.24 24.56 -15.03
N GLY A 124 -16.75 25.04 -13.89
CA GLY A 124 -17.23 26.27 -13.25
C GLY A 124 -17.01 27.52 -14.10
N ARG A 125 -15.86 27.61 -14.80
CA ARG A 125 -15.58 28.70 -15.75
C ARG A 125 -16.45 28.64 -17.00
N THR A 126 -16.73 27.46 -17.57
CA THR A 126 -17.66 27.31 -18.70
C THR A 126 -19.10 27.62 -18.32
N THR A 127 -19.51 27.31 -17.08
CA THR A 127 -20.83 27.72 -16.55
C THR A 127 -20.90 29.23 -16.33
N SER A 128 -19.77 29.88 -16.04
CA SER A 128 -19.66 31.35 -15.96
C SER A 128 -19.53 32.06 -17.31
N LEU A 129 -19.19 31.33 -18.38
CA LEU A 129 -19.05 31.87 -19.75
C LEU A 129 -20.30 31.65 -20.62
N TYR A 130 -21.23 30.81 -20.20
CA TYR A 130 -22.50 30.58 -20.89
C TYR A 130 -23.64 30.58 -19.88
N GLY A 131 -24.17 31.78 -19.58
CA GLY A 131 -25.45 31.89 -18.90
C GLY A 131 -26.57 31.32 -19.80
N PRO A 132 -27.65 30.74 -19.23
CA PRO A 132 -28.81 30.27 -19.99
C PRO A 132 -29.45 31.31 -20.92
N ASP A 133 -29.16 32.61 -20.71
CA ASP A 133 -29.69 33.72 -21.49
C ASP A 133 -28.70 34.32 -22.52
N GLY A 134 -27.58 33.68 -22.83
CA GLY A 134 -26.74 34.03 -23.99
C GLY A 134 -26.09 35.43 -24.00
N HIS A 135 -26.25 36.23 -22.95
CA HIS A 135 -25.66 37.57 -22.89
C HIS A 135 -24.23 37.52 -22.36
N SER A 136 -23.27 37.48 -23.29
CA SER A 136 -21.87 37.80 -23.00
C SER A 136 -21.77 39.29 -22.69
N SER A 137 -21.54 39.65 -21.42
CA SER A 137 -21.07 41.00 -21.09
C SER A 137 -19.58 41.08 -21.39
N VAL A 138 -19.24 41.08 -22.69
CA VAL A 138 -18.05 41.82 -23.11
C VAL A 138 -18.42 43.29 -22.88
N SER A 139 -17.94 43.85 -21.77
CA SER A 139 -18.03 45.28 -21.49
C SER A 139 -17.31 46.02 -22.61
N SER A 140 -18.07 46.30 -23.66
CA SER A 140 -17.69 47.16 -24.77
C SER A 140 -17.61 48.55 -24.17
N GLY A 141 -16.38 48.99 -23.90
CA GLY A 141 -16.06 50.36 -23.53
C GLY A 141 -16.49 51.31 -24.64
N ARG A 142 -17.76 51.70 -24.62
CA ARG A 142 -18.27 52.88 -25.32
C ARG A 142 -17.84 54.09 -24.50
N TYR A 143 -16.74 54.71 -24.92
CA TYR A 143 -16.54 56.14 -24.68
C TYR A 143 -17.61 56.85 -25.51
N ASP A 144 -18.69 57.23 -24.84
CA ASP A 144 -19.70 58.09 -25.43
C ASP A 144 -19.22 59.54 -25.40
N ILE A 145 -19.60 60.21 -26.46
CA ILE A 145 -19.20 61.53 -26.91
C ILE A 145 -20.08 62.59 -26.23
N ASP A 146 -19.50 63.78 -26.08
CA ASP A 146 -20.10 65.09 -25.82
C ASP A 146 -20.71 65.44 -24.45
N ARG A 147 -20.14 66.51 -23.85
CA ARG A 147 -20.95 67.55 -23.21
C ARG A 147 -20.24 68.91 -23.11
N ALA A 148 -20.89 69.90 -23.76
CA ALA A 148 -21.02 71.34 -23.47
C ALA A 148 -19.78 72.24 -23.41
#